data_AF-A0A5B7FNM6-F1
#
_entry.id   AF-A0A5B7FNM6-F1
#
_cell.length_a   1.000
_cell.length_b   1.000
_cell.length_c   1.000
_cell.angle_alpha   90.00
_cell.angle_beta   90.00
_cell.angle_gamma   90.00
#
_symmetry.space_group_name_H-M   'P 1'
#
loop_
_entity.id
_entity.type
_entity.pdbx_description
1 polymer ?
#
loop_
_entity_poly.entity_id
_entity_poly.type
_entity_poly.pdbx_seq_one_letter_code
_entity_poly.pdbx_strand_id
1 'polypeptide(L)'
;MGRKKLNMEKTCAFTLLEQGMPGNRVAEEPSVNRRSIYRLKMEAATLGPNTTPPRKPGSGGKRKTTPKTDCILKHEVKKNPSIKAAEIKK
;
A
#
# COMPACT_ATOMS: atom_id res chain seq x y z
N MET A 1 0.59 -19.67 -2.03
CA MET A 1 1.17 -18.31 -2.14
C MET A 1 0.21 -17.43 -2.94
N GLY A 2 -0.69 -16.70 -2.27
CA GLY A 2 -1.73 -15.92 -2.94
C GLY A 2 -1.17 -14.68 -3.63
N ARG A 3 -1.31 -14.60 -4.96
CA ARG A 3 -1.02 -13.40 -5.75
C ARG A 3 -1.97 -12.29 -5.31
N LYS A 4 -1.53 -11.37 -4.45
CA LYS A 4 -2.33 -10.17 -4.15
C LYS A 4 -2.22 -9.18 -5.31
N LYS A 5 -3.35 -9.00 -6.02
CA LYS A 5 -3.55 -8.08 -7.14
C LYS A 5 -2.86 -6.74 -6.86
N LEU A 6 -1.88 -6.37 -7.69
CA LEU A 6 -1.61 -4.96 -7.96
C LEU A 6 -2.92 -4.35 -8.49
N ASN A 7 -3.24 -3.09 -8.17
CA ASN A 7 -4.35 -2.43 -8.87
C ASN A 7 -4.00 -2.46 -10.37
N MET A 8 -4.96 -2.94 -11.18
CA MET A 8 -4.76 -3.23 -12.60
C MET A 8 -4.06 -2.09 -13.36
N GLU A 9 -4.37 -0.86 -12.96
CA GLU A 9 -3.85 0.40 -13.48
C GLU A 9 -2.32 0.55 -13.29
N LYS A 10 -1.76 0.20 -12.12
CA LYS A 10 -0.29 0.32 -11.91
C LYS A 10 0.47 -0.75 -12.66
N THR A 11 -0.13 -1.92 -12.88
CA THR A 11 0.46 -2.97 -13.71
C THR A 11 0.47 -2.58 -15.18
N CYS A 12 -0.60 -1.94 -15.68
CA CYS A 12 -0.63 -1.38 -17.03
C CYS A 12 0.40 -0.25 -17.19
N ALA A 13 0.48 0.68 -16.23
CA ALA A 13 1.46 1.76 -16.29
C ALA A 13 2.91 1.25 -16.30
N PHE A 14 3.23 0.20 -15.52
CA PHE A 14 4.57 -0.38 -15.49
C PHE A 14 4.93 -1.10 -16.80
N THR A 15 4.00 -1.88 -17.36
CA THR A 15 4.20 -2.58 -18.64
C THR A 15 4.37 -1.62 -19.81
N LEU A 16 3.62 -0.51 -19.85
CA LEU A 16 3.80 0.54 -20.86
C LEU A 16 5.17 1.22 -20.76
N LEU A 17 5.68 1.43 -19.54
CA LEU A 17 7.01 1.99 -19.32
C LEU A 17 8.12 1.02 -19.74
N GLU A 18 7.99 -0.28 -19.48
CA GLU A 18 8.93 -1.31 -19.98
C GLU A 18 8.95 -1.38 -21.51
N GLN A 19 7.81 -1.13 -22.18
CA GLN A 19 7.72 -1.04 -23.63
C GLN A 19 8.29 0.26 -24.22
N GLY A 20 8.88 1.13 -23.39
CA GLY A 20 9.52 2.37 -23.82
C GLY A 20 8.56 3.53 -24.08
N MET A 21 7.30 3.44 -23.62
CA MET A 21 6.34 4.52 -23.82
C MET A 21 6.72 5.79 -23.05
N PRO A 22 6.53 6.98 -23.64
CA PRO A 22 6.83 8.23 -22.96
C PRO A 22 5.88 8.41 -21.76
N GLY A 23 6.46 8.79 -20.62
CA GLY A 23 5.72 8.90 -19.35
C GLY A 23 4.56 9.90 -19.39
N ASN A 24 4.56 10.85 -20.34
CA ASN A 24 3.46 11.76 -20.57
C ASN A 24 2.20 11.03 -21.09
N ARG A 25 2.36 10.01 -21.93
CA ARG A 25 1.25 9.17 -22.41
C ARG A 25 0.75 8.20 -21.34
N VAL A 26 1.65 7.71 -20.50
CA VAL A 26 1.26 6.87 -19.33
C VAL A 26 0.51 7.69 -18.27
N ALA A 27 0.71 9.02 -18.23
CA ALA A 27 0.03 9.94 -17.32
C ALA A 27 -1.38 10.35 -17.76
N GLU A 28 -1.77 10.07 -19.01
CA GLU A 28 -3.15 10.29 -19.48
C GLU A 28 -4.12 9.26 -18.90
N GLU A 29 -3.62 8.15 -18.33
CA GLU A 29 -4.44 7.25 -17.51
C GLU A 29 -4.85 7.95 -16.19
N PRO A 30 -6.16 8.06 -15.90
CA PRO A 30 -6.69 8.98 -14.88
C PRO A 30 -6.28 8.68 -13.44
N SER A 31 -5.66 7.53 -13.17
CA SER A 31 -5.31 7.10 -11.81
C SER A 31 -3.82 7.19 -11.46
N VAL A 32 -2.96 7.63 -12.39
CA VAL A 32 -1.50 7.64 -12.17
C VAL A 32 -0.93 9.06 -12.21
N ASN A 33 -0.69 9.62 -11.03
CA ASN A 33 -0.03 10.92 -10.88
C ASN A 33 1.38 10.92 -11.52
N ARG A 34 1.79 12.04 -12.13
CA ARG A 34 3.17 12.26 -12.64
C ARG A 34 4.26 11.86 -11.65
N ARG A 35 4.08 12.14 -10.35
CA ARG A 35 5.04 11.77 -9.30
C ARG A 35 5.18 10.25 -9.13
N SER A 36 4.08 9.51 -9.28
CA SER A 36 4.11 8.04 -9.30
C SER A 36 4.85 7.50 -10.51
N ILE A 37 4.64 8.08 -11.69
CA ILE A 37 5.32 7.67 -12.93
C ILE A 37 6.83 7.89 -12.82
N TYR A 38 7.26 9.03 -12.27
CA TYR A 38 8.68 9.29 -12.04
C TYR A 38 9.31 8.24 -11.13
N ARG A 39 8.64 7.87 -10.03
CA ARG A 39 9.11 6.81 -9.13
C ARG A 39 9.15 5.45 -9.82
N LEU A 40 8.12 5.09 -10.57
CA LEU A 40 8.07 3.84 -11.33
C LEU A 40 9.17 3.77 -12.39
N LYS A 41 9.48 4.88 -13.08
CA LYS A 41 10.60 4.95 -14.02
C LYS A 41 11.95 4.73 -13.35
N MET A 42 12.19 5.34 -12.19
CA MET A 42 13.44 5.16 -11.43
C MET A 42 13.58 3.73 -10.90
N GLU A 43 12.47 3.13 -10.45
CA GLU A 43 12.44 1.72 -10.04
C GLU A 43 12.68 0.80 -11.25
N ALA A 44 11.99 1.01 -12.38
CA ALA A 44 12.21 0.22 -13.59
C ALA A 44 13.64 0.32 -14.14
N ALA A 45 14.30 1.48 -14.03
CA ALA A 45 15.69 1.66 -14.46
C ALA A 45 16.71 0.90 -13.62
N THR A 46 16.37 0.58 -12.36
CA THR A 46 17.25 -0.14 -11.43
C THR A 46 16.94 -1.64 -11.37
N LEU A 47 15.81 -2.07 -11.91
CA LEU A 47 15.37 -3.46 -11.95
C LEU A 47 15.69 -4.08 -13.31
N GLY A 48 16.21 -5.31 -13.31
CA GLY A 48 16.38 -6.06 -14.54
C GLY A 48 15.04 -6.37 -15.20
N PRO A 49 14.98 -6.57 -16.53
CA PRO A 49 13.75 -6.93 -17.22
C PRO A 49 13.10 -8.16 -16.58
N ASN A 50 11.77 -8.13 -16.41
CA ASN A 50 10.96 -9.16 -15.72
C ASN A 50 11.19 -9.28 -14.19
N THR A 51 11.88 -8.33 -13.56
CA THR A 51 12.10 -8.35 -12.11
C THR A 51 10.96 -7.66 -11.37
N THR A 52 10.24 -8.40 -10.52
CA THR A 52 9.24 -7.80 -9.63
C THR A 52 9.94 -7.16 -8.43
N PRO A 53 9.79 -5.85 -8.15
CA PRO A 53 10.46 -5.23 -7.02
C PRO A 53 10.00 -5.83 -5.68
N PRO A 54 10.91 -6.06 -4.73
CA PRO A 54 10.54 -6.53 -3.41
C PRO A 54 9.67 -5.48 -2.72
N ARG A 55 8.47 -5.87 -2.28
CA ARG A 55 7.64 -4.99 -1.44
C ARG A 55 8.35 -4.76 -0.12
N LYS A 56 8.34 -3.51 0.35
CA LYS A 56 8.85 -3.15 1.67
C LYS A 56 8.22 -4.08 2.73
N PRO A 57 9.03 -4.87 3.46
CA PRO A 57 8.49 -5.75 4.48
C PRO A 57 7.88 -4.90 5.60
N GLY A 58 6.63 -5.20 5.95
CA GLY A 58 5.95 -4.62 7.11
C GLY A 58 5.80 -3.10 7.09
N SER A 59 4.81 -2.57 6.37
CA SER A 59 4.35 -1.18 6.53
C SER A 59 3.50 -1.00 7.81
N GLY A 60 3.98 -1.52 8.93
CA GLY A 60 3.38 -1.35 10.25
C GLY A 60 4.45 -0.86 11.19
N GLY A 61 4.39 0.42 11.57
CA GLY A 61 5.21 0.92 12.68
C GLY A 61 4.99 0.11 13.95
N LYS A 62 5.85 0.28 14.95
CA LYS A 62 5.70 -0.37 16.26
C LYS A 62 4.27 -0.13 16.77
N ARG A 63 3.55 -1.22 17.08
CA ARG A 63 2.20 -1.12 17.65
C ARG A 63 2.29 -0.35 18.97
N LYS A 64 1.41 0.63 19.14
CA LYS A 64 1.27 1.37 20.41
C LYS A 64 0.59 0.53 21.49
N THR A 65 -0.16 -0.48 21.08
CA THR A 65 -0.89 -1.40 21.95
C THR A 65 -0.24 -2.78 21.96
N THR A 66 -0.41 -3.46 23.08
CA THR A 66 -0.09 -4.89 23.24
C THR A 66 -1.29 -5.76 22.79
N PRO A 67 -1.07 -7.04 22.46
CA PRO A 67 -2.16 -7.96 22.16
C PRO A 67 -3.20 -8.06 23.28
N LYS A 68 -2.77 -7.96 24.56
CA LYS A 68 -3.65 -7.97 25.73
C LYS A 68 -4.56 -6.74 25.74
N THR A 69 -4.00 -5.55 25.52
CA THR A 69 -4.78 -4.31 25.46
C THR A 69 -5.73 -4.30 24.27
N ASP A 70 -5.33 -4.82 23.11
CA ASP A 70 -6.23 -4.94 21.95
C ASP A 70 -7.42 -5.85 22.22
N CYS A 71 -7.20 -6.94 22.98
CA CYS A 71 -8.26 -7.86 23.38
C CYS A 71 -9.30 -7.18 24.28
N ILE A 72 -8.83 -6.41 25.27
CA ILE A 72 -9.70 -5.64 26.19
C ILE A 72 -10.47 -4.57 25.41
N LEU A 73 -9.78 -3.77 24.59
CA LEU A 73 -10.40 -2.72 23.79
C LEU A 73 -11.49 -3.29 22.87
N LYS A 74 -11.20 -4.41 22.20
CA LYS A 74 -12.17 -5.07 21.33
C LYS A 74 -13.39 -5.55 22.11
N HIS A 75 -13.20 -6.06 23.32
CA HIS A 75 -14.29 -6.51 24.18
C HIS A 75 -15.16 -5.34 24.65
N GLU A 76 -14.55 -4.26 25.16
CA GLU A 76 -15.27 -3.08 25.67
C GLU A 76 -16.06 -2.38 24.57
N VAL A 77 -15.45 -2.15 23.39
CA VAL A 77 -16.13 -1.53 22.24
C VAL A 77 -17.27 -2.43 21.72
N LYS A 78 -17.11 -3.76 21.77
CA LYS A 78 -18.19 -4.67 21.40
C LYS A 78 -19.36 -4.62 22.38
N LYS A 79 -19.08 -4.47 23.68
CA LYS A 79 -20.09 -4.38 24.73
C LYS A 79 -20.84 -3.04 24.70
N ASN A 80 -20.13 -1.94 24.48
CA ASN A 80 -20.70 -0.61 24.32
C ASN A 80 -20.04 0.12 23.14
N PRO A 81 -20.65 0.09 21.95
CA PRO A 81 -20.09 0.73 20.75
C PRO A 81 -19.92 2.25 20.87
N SER A 82 -20.66 2.89 21.77
CA SER A 82 -20.63 4.34 22.00
C SER A 82 -19.63 4.75 23.09
N ILE A 83 -18.86 3.81 23.65
CA ILE A 83 -17.87 4.09 24.71
C ILE A 83 -16.81 5.08 24.21
N LYS A 84 -16.54 6.12 24.99
CA LYS A 84 -15.48 7.07 24.65
C LYS A 84 -14.12 6.55 25.10
N ALA A 85 -13.06 6.94 24.40
CA ALA A 85 -11.70 6.52 24.74
C ALA A 85 -11.31 6.86 26.21
N ALA A 86 -11.81 7.97 26.76
CA ALA A 86 -11.57 8.38 28.14
C ALA A 86 -12.29 7.50 29.19
N GLU A 87 -13.32 6.76 28.77
CA GLU A 87 -14.17 5.94 29.65
C GLU A 87 -13.71 4.48 29.70
N ILE A 88 -12.75 4.10 28.84
CA ILE A 88 -12.17 2.76 28.81
C ILE A 88 -11.31 2.59 30.07
N LYS A 89 -11.84 1.86 31.04
CA LYS A 89 -11.11 1.52 32.28
C LYS A 89 -9.99 0.52 31.96
N LYS A 90 -8.82 0.77 32.56
CA LYS A 90 -7.63 -0.09 32.44
C LYS A 90 -7.80 -1.41 33.17
#